data_AF-A0A2N2HHL1-F1
#
_entry.id   AF-A0A2N2HHL1-F1
#
_cell.length_a   1.000
_cell.length_b   1.000
_cell.length_c   1.000
_cell.angle_alpha   90.00
_cell.angle_beta   90.00
_cell.angle_gamma   90.00
#
_symmetry.space_group_name_H-M   'P 1'
#
loop_
_entity.id
_entity.type
_entity.pdbx_description
1 polymer ?
#
loop_
_entity_poly.entity_id
_entity_poly.type
_entity_poly.pdbx_seq_one_letter_code
_entity_poly.pdbx_strand_id
1 'polypeptide(L)'
;YDTILDPVRRRSYNLSTFPETDEEEAPRPSRLPVSQEQLMLQAELSREVHAETEFTGELLRKVRESQGVGLEEIASRTKITIGHLSALEEERYDELPAHVYVRGFVQQLARHLKLDSSQVAKTYLRRMRETLAARGQR
;
A
#
# COMPACT_ATOMS: atom_id res chain seq x y z
N TYR A 1 -46.83 21.90 -28.25
CA TYR A 1 -46.14 20.67 -28.67
C TYR A 1 -45.92 19.82 -27.45
N ASP A 2 -46.87 18.94 -27.17
CA ASP A 2 -46.80 17.93 -26.13
C ASP A 2 -45.96 16.77 -26.69
N THR A 3 -44.73 16.61 -26.22
CA THR A 3 -43.88 15.49 -26.67
C THR A 3 -43.87 14.47 -25.56
N ILE A 4 -44.74 13.48 -25.78
CA ILE A 4 -45.10 12.40 -24.89
C ILE A 4 -43.88 11.68 -24.34
N LEU A 5 -43.87 11.66 -23.01
CA LEU A 5 -43.16 10.77 -22.12
C LEU A 5 -43.58 9.32 -22.44
N ASP A 6 -42.80 8.57 -23.21
CA ASP A 6 -43.03 7.13 -23.41
C ASP A 6 -41.89 6.31 -22.78
N PRO A 7 -42.12 5.67 -21.62
CA PRO A 7 -41.11 4.92 -20.89
C PRO A 7 -40.69 3.61 -21.59
N VAL A 8 -41.42 3.13 -22.59
CA VAL A 8 -41.11 1.87 -23.30
C VAL A 8 -39.91 2.06 -24.23
N ARG A 9 -39.79 3.23 -24.87
CA ARG A 9 -38.71 3.53 -25.83
C ARG A 9 -37.35 3.83 -25.20
N ARG A 10 -37.29 4.10 -23.89
CA ARG A 10 -36.01 4.22 -23.16
C ARG A 10 -35.31 2.89 -22.98
N ARG A 11 -36.07 1.78 -22.86
CA ARG A 11 -35.50 0.46 -22.54
C ARG A 11 -34.81 -0.19 -23.75
N SER A 12 -35.29 0.08 -24.96
CA SER A 12 -34.73 -0.48 -26.20
C SER A 12 -33.38 0.15 -26.59
N TYR A 13 -33.14 1.43 -26.27
CA TYR A 13 -31.86 2.08 -26.62
C TYR A 13 -30.70 1.71 -25.68
N ASN A 14 -30.98 1.29 -24.44
CA ASN A 14 -29.94 0.77 -23.54
C ASN A 14 -29.51 -0.67 -23.87
N LEU A 15 -30.35 -1.45 -24.57
CA LEU A 15 -30.11 -2.87 -24.79
C LEU A 15 -29.30 -3.19 -26.07
N SER A 16 -28.95 -2.18 -26.88
CA SER A 16 -28.30 -2.42 -28.19
C SER A 16 -26.89 -1.81 -28.34
N THR A 17 -26.41 -1.04 -27.35
CA THR A 17 -25.07 -0.40 -27.42
C THR A 17 -24.04 -1.11 -26.55
N PHE A 18 -24.49 -1.82 -25.51
CA PHE A 18 -23.65 -2.64 -24.66
C PHE A 18 -24.24 -4.05 -24.72
N PRO A 19 -23.69 -4.99 -25.52
CA PRO A 19 -23.96 -6.39 -25.23
C PRO A 19 -23.56 -6.61 -23.77
N GLU A 20 -24.43 -7.27 -22.99
CA GLU A 20 -24.04 -7.86 -21.71
C GLU A 20 -22.93 -8.88 -22.02
N THR A 21 -21.70 -8.40 -22.19
CA THR A 21 -20.57 -9.21 -21.77
C THR A 21 -20.86 -9.49 -20.32
N ASP A 22 -20.92 -10.76 -19.96
CA ASP A 22 -20.71 -11.20 -18.60
C ASP A 22 -19.51 -10.41 -18.08
N GLU A 23 -19.76 -9.26 -17.45
CA GLU A 23 -18.83 -8.66 -16.53
C GLU A 23 -18.85 -9.66 -15.39
N GLU A 24 -18.06 -10.72 -15.58
CA GLU A 24 -17.44 -11.52 -14.54
C GLU A 24 -17.34 -10.59 -13.36
N GLU A 25 -18.19 -10.85 -12.37
CA GLU A 25 -18.10 -10.28 -11.05
C GLU A 25 -16.67 -10.58 -10.61
N ALA A 26 -15.75 -9.64 -10.90
CA ALA A 26 -14.33 -9.81 -10.65
C ALA A 26 -14.27 -10.27 -9.20
N PRO A 27 -13.65 -11.44 -8.92
CA PRO A 27 -13.81 -12.09 -7.64
C PRO A 27 -13.49 -11.05 -6.58
N ARG A 28 -14.53 -10.60 -5.84
CA ARG A 28 -14.34 -9.78 -4.65
C ARG A 28 -13.28 -10.55 -3.89
N PRO A 29 -12.07 -10.00 -3.63
CA PRO A 29 -10.99 -10.80 -3.12
C PRO A 29 -11.54 -11.54 -1.93
N SER A 30 -11.66 -12.87 -2.07
CA SER A 30 -12.20 -13.72 -1.04
C SER A 30 -11.38 -13.35 0.17
N ARG A 31 -12.01 -12.80 1.20
CA ARG A 31 -11.30 -12.46 2.43
C ARG A 31 -10.88 -13.79 3.00
N LEU A 32 -9.71 -14.27 2.56
CA LEU A 32 -9.12 -15.52 3.02
C LEU A 32 -9.14 -15.41 4.54
N PRO A 33 -9.57 -16.46 5.26
CA PRO A 33 -9.47 -16.44 6.70
C PRO A 33 -8.01 -16.15 7.05
N VAL A 34 -7.78 -15.01 7.73
CA VAL A 34 -6.45 -14.63 8.21
C VAL A 34 -5.92 -15.82 9.02
N SER A 35 -4.73 -16.31 8.69
CA SER A 35 -4.16 -17.47 9.37
C SER A 35 -3.99 -17.18 10.87
N GLN A 36 -4.06 -18.20 11.72
CA GLN A 36 -3.83 -18.02 13.17
C GLN A 36 -2.46 -17.40 13.45
N GLU A 37 -1.45 -17.77 12.66
CA GLU A 37 -0.11 -17.19 12.70
C GLU A 37 -0.11 -15.69 12.43
N GLN A 38 -0.80 -15.23 11.37
CA GLN A 38 -0.92 -13.80 11.07
C GLN A 38 -1.64 -13.02 12.17
N LEU A 39 -2.69 -13.59 12.78
CA LEU A 39 -3.40 -12.95 13.89
C LEU A 39 -2.52 -12.81 15.13
N MET A 40 -1.74 -13.83 15.46
CA MET A 40 -0.77 -13.79 16.56
C MET A 40 0.29 -12.72 16.30
N LEU A 41 0.87 -12.70 15.10
CA LEU A 41 1.89 -11.73 14.72
C LEU A 41 1.36 -10.29 14.72
N GLN A 42 0.14 -10.06 14.23
CA GLN A 42 -0.50 -8.75 14.28
C GLN A 42 -0.74 -8.29 15.73
N ALA A 43 -1.18 -9.18 16.62
CA ALA A 43 -1.41 -8.87 18.02
C ALA A 43 -0.10 -8.60 18.79
N GLU A 44 0.99 -9.27 18.43
CA GLU A 44 2.33 -9.02 18.97
C GLU A 44 2.85 -7.65 18.52
N LEU A 45 2.88 -7.39 17.21
CA LEU A 45 3.32 -6.11 16.64
C LEU A 45 2.50 -4.93 17.14
N SER A 46 1.18 -5.09 17.30
CA SER A 46 0.33 -3.99 17.82
C SER A 46 0.66 -3.57 19.25
N ARG A 47 1.26 -4.45 20.06
CA ARG A 47 1.74 -4.12 21.41
C ARG A 47 3.11 -3.43 21.38
N GLU A 48 3.91 -3.70 20.36
CA GLU A 48 5.27 -3.17 20.20
C GLU A 48 5.33 -1.84 19.46
N VAL A 49 4.29 -1.48 18.70
CA VAL A 49 4.22 -0.18 18.02
C VAL A 49 3.64 0.89 18.96
N HIS A 50 4.51 1.75 19.45
CA HIS A 50 4.22 2.89 20.32
C HIS A 50 4.86 4.19 19.77
N ALA A 51 4.61 5.33 20.42
CA ALA A 51 5.04 6.65 19.95
C ALA A 51 6.57 6.82 19.83
N GLU A 52 7.34 5.98 20.53
CA GLU A 52 8.81 5.99 20.52
C GLU A 52 9.42 4.96 19.57
N THR A 53 8.59 4.12 18.92
CA THR A 53 9.07 3.08 18.01
C THR A 53 9.85 3.68 16.85
N GLU A 54 11.05 3.13 16.60
CA GLU A 54 11.83 3.41 15.42
C GLU A 54 11.43 2.49 14.27
N PHE A 55 11.05 3.06 13.14
CA PHE A 55 10.70 2.28 11.97
C PHE A 55 11.91 2.02 11.09
N THR A 56 12.34 0.76 11.05
CA THR A 56 13.34 0.23 10.12
C THR A 56 12.67 -0.36 8.88
N GLY A 57 13.44 -0.57 7.81
CA GLY A 57 12.95 -1.32 6.65
C GLY A 57 12.42 -2.71 7.03
N GLU A 58 13.17 -3.42 7.88
CA GLU A 58 12.79 -4.75 8.38
C GLU A 58 11.47 -4.71 9.18
N LEU A 59 11.26 -3.71 10.02
CA LEU A 59 10.01 -3.58 10.77
C LEU A 59 8.82 -3.33 9.83
N LEU A 60 8.99 -2.47 8.83
CA LEU A 60 7.95 -2.20 7.83
C LEU A 60 7.59 -3.47 7.05
N ARG A 61 8.59 -4.29 6.71
CA ARG A 61 8.39 -5.60 6.11
C ARG A 61 7.61 -6.55 7.02
N LYS A 62 7.99 -6.67 8.30
CA LYS A 62 7.28 -7.51 9.29
C LYS A 62 5.82 -7.09 9.44
N VAL A 63 5.55 -5.79 9.52
CA VAL A 63 4.18 -5.25 9.58
C VAL A 63 3.40 -5.56 8.30
N ARG A 64 4.03 -5.48 7.13
CA ARG A 64 3.39 -5.85 5.87
C ARG A 64 3.04 -7.33 5.83
N GLU A 65 3.99 -8.20 6.17
CA GLU A 65 3.83 -9.65 6.17
C GLU A 65 2.78 -10.09 7.21
N SER A 66 2.71 -9.45 8.38
CA SER A 66 1.69 -9.73 9.39
C SER A 66 0.28 -9.40 8.92
N GLN A 67 0.14 -8.44 8.01
CA GLN A 67 -1.15 -8.09 7.38
C GLN A 67 -1.47 -8.96 6.16
N GLY A 68 -0.55 -9.84 5.75
CA GLY A 68 -0.72 -10.68 4.55
C GLY A 68 -0.72 -9.90 3.24
N VAL A 69 -0.11 -8.71 3.22
CA VAL A 69 -0.13 -7.82 2.04
C VAL A 69 1.13 -8.04 1.18
N GLY A 70 0.94 -8.30 -0.11
CA GLY A 70 2.04 -8.40 -1.08
C GLY A 70 2.55 -7.04 -1.54
N LEU A 71 3.81 -6.95 -1.98
CA LEU A 71 4.38 -5.71 -2.54
C LEU A 71 3.65 -5.27 -3.81
N GLU A 72 3.13 -6.22 -4.58
CA GLU A 72 2.34 -6.04 -5.79
C GLU A 72 1.06 -5.25 -5.51
N GLU A 73 0.37 -5.59 -4.40
CA GLU A 73 -0.83 -4.88 -3.99
C GLU A 73 -0.50 -3.43 -3.63
N ILE A 74 0.54 -3.21 -2.82
CA ILE A 74 0.97 -1.87 -2.43
C ILE A 74 1.37 -1.05 -3.66
N ALA A 75 2.14 -1.65 -4.57
CA ALA A 75 2.57 -1.00 -5.81
C ALA A 75 1.38 -0.59 -6.68
N SER A 76 0.39 -1.47 -6.83
CA SER A 76 -0.81 -1.19 -7.63
C SER A 76 -1.61 0.03 -7.13
N ARG A 77 -1.68 0.18 -5.80
CA ARG A 77 -2.44 1.24 -5.12
C ARG A 77 -1.67 2.56 -4.99
N THR A 78 -0.36 2.49 -4.73
CA THR A 78 0.48 3.66 -4.46
C THR A 78 1.19 4.21 -5.70
N LYS A 79 1.23 3.42 -6.79
CA LYS A 79 2.01 3.70 -8.02
C LYS A 79 3.52 3.78 -7.79
N ILE A 80 4.00 3.25 -6.67
CA ILE A 80 5.43 3.06 -6.39
C ILE A 80 5.82 1.71 -6.98
N THR A 81 6.97 1.63 -7.65
CA THR A 81 7.44 0.37 -8.23
C THR A 81 7.79 -0.63 -7.12
N ILE A 82 7.61 -1.93 -7.41
CA ILE A 82 7.98 -3.01 -6.47
C ILE A 82 9.46 -2.90 -6.08
N GLY A 83 10.34 -2.56 -7.03
CA GLY A 83 11.77 -2.35 -6.77
C GLY A 83 12.03 -1.29 -5.70
N HIS A 84 11.35 -0.14 -5.75
CA HIS A 84 11.52 0.88 -4.71
C HIS A 84 10.92 0.45 -3.37
N LEU A 85 9.81 -0.27 -3.36
CA LEU A 85 9.23 -0.78 -2.10
C LEU A 85 10.15 -1.82 -1.44
N SER A 86 10.69 -2.76 -2.21
CA SER A 86 11.71 -3.71 -1.73
C SER A 86 12.97 -2.98 -1.24
N ALA A 87 13.46 -1.98 -1.99
CA ALA A 87 14.61 -1.19 -1.57
C ALA A 87 14.36 -0.43 -0.25
N LEU A 88 13.13 0.02 0.01
CA LEU A 88 12.76 0.62 1.30
C LEU A 88 12.79 -0.41 2.44
N GLU A 89 12.22 -1.59 2.22
CA GLU A 89 12.17 -2.69 3.21
C GLU A 89 13.56 -3.27 3.50
N GLU A 90 14.44 -3.29 2.51
CA GLU A 90 15.80 -3.83 2.62
C GLU A 90 16.86 -2.75 2.89
N GLU A 91 16.43 -1.50 3.09
CA GLU A 91 17.29 -0.34 3.36
C GLU A 91 18.42 -0.17 2.31
N ARG A 92 18.13 -0.56 1.06
CA ARG A 92 19.01 -0.36 -0.11
C ARG A 92 18.87 1.07 -0.62
N TYR A 93 19.36 2.02 0.18
CA TYR A 93 19.20 3.46 -0.09
C TYR A 93 19.80 3.92 -1.43
N ASP A 94 20.78 3.19 -1.95
CA ASP A 94 21.46 3.49 -3.22
C ASP A 94 20.58 3.21 -4.45
N GLU A 95 19.55 2.37 -4.30
CA GLU A 95 18.56 2.05 -5.35
C GLU A 95 17.32 2.95 -5.30
N LEU A 96 17.23 3.83 -4.29
CA LEU A 96 16.12 4.75 -4.15
C LEU A 96 16.34 6.00 -5.04
N PRO A 97 15.26 6.61 -5.54
CA PRO A 97 15.36 7.88 -6.25
C PRO A 97 15.74 9.01 -5.28
N ALA A 98 15.81 10.24 -5.81
CA ALA A 98 16.15 11.42 -5.02
C ALA A 98 15.38 11.50 -3.69
N HIS A 99 16.09 11.88 -2.62
CA HIS A 99 15.61 11.87 -1.23
C HIS A 99 14.25 12.58 -1.02
N VAL A 100 13.94 13.58 -1.85
CA VAL A 100 12.65 14.28 -1.83
C VAL A 100 11.46 13.35 -2.09
N TYR A 101 11.63 12.30 -2.90
CA TYR A 101 10.61 11.30 -3.20
C TYR A 101 10.50 10.21 -2.13
N VAL A 102 11.63 9.84 -1.51
CA VAL A 102 11.68 8.79 -0.48
C VAL A 102 10.71 9.09 0.67
N ARG A 103 10.62 10.35 1.11
CA ARG A 103 9.64 10.77 2.12
C ARG A 103 8.21 10.42 1.72
N GLY A 104 7.85 10.73 0.48
CA GLY A 104 6.52 10.43 -0.06
C GLY A 104 6.27 8.93 -0.09
N PHE A 105 7.25 8.14 -0.53
CA PHE A 105 7.11 6.68 -0.62
C PHE A 105 6.90 6.04 0.75
N VAL A 106 7.71 6.43 1.74
CA VAL A 106 7.60 5.95 3.11
C VAL A 106 6.24 6.33 3.71
N GLN A 107 5.74 7.55 3.44
CA GLN A 107 4.41 7.96 3.90
C GLN A 107 3.29 7.14 3.25
N GLN A 108 3.38 6.83 1.96
CA GLN A 108 2.37 6.00 1.28
C GLN A 108 2.39 4.56 1.79
N LEU A 109 3.59 3.98 1.97
CA LEU A 109 3.76 2.66 2.57
C LEU A 109 3.15 2.61 3.98
N ALA A 110 3.49 3.57 4.85
CA ALA A 110 2.95 3.66 6.20
C ALA A 110 1.42 3.79 6.22
N ARG A 111 0.85 4.63 5.36
CA ARG A 111 -0.62 4.78 5.23
C ARG A 111 -1.28 3.48 4.81
N HIS A 112 -0.68 2.77 3.87
CA HIS A 112 -1.19 1.49 3.42
C HIS A 112 -1.18 0.44 4.55
N LEU A 113 -0.12 0.43 5.35
CA LEU A 113 0.05 -0.42 6.52
C LEU A 113 -0.72 0.06 7.77
N LYS A 114 -1.52 1.12 7.67
CA LYS A 114 -2.29 1.72 8.77
C LYS A 114 -1.42 2.18 9.96
N LEU A 115 -0.19 2.58 9.69
CA LEU A 115 0.73 3.16 10.65
C LEU A 115 0.63 4.70 10.64
N ASP A 116 1.16 5.34 11.68
CA ASP A 116 1.33 6.80 11.69
C ASP A 116 2.39 7.20 10.65
N SER A 117 1.91 7.69 9.50
CA SER A 117 2.79 8.10 8.40
C SER A 117 3.78 9.22 8.74
N SER A 118 3.47 10.06 9.72
CA SER A 118 4.38 11.13 10.17
C SER A 118 5.52 10.54 11.01
N GLN A 119 5.19 9.67 11.97
CA GLN A 119 6.18 9.00 12.82
C GLN A 119 7.11 8.10 12.00
N VAL A 120 6.53 7.27 11.11
CA VAL A 120 7.31 6.37 10.25
C VAL A 120 8.27 7.18 9.38
N ALA A 121 7.77 8.19 8.66
CA ALA A 121 8.63 9.00 7.80
C ALA A 121 9.73 9.73 8.58
N LYS A 122 9.41 10.26 9.77
CA LYS A 122 10.40 10.96 10.62
C LYS A 122 11.53 10.03 11.06
N THR A 123 11.20 8.87 11.61
CA THR A 123 12.17 7.91 12.15
C THR A 123 12.99 7.25 11.05
N TYR A 124 12.33 6.79 9.98
CA TYR A 124 12.99 6.19 8.84
C TYR A 124 13.99 7.15 8.16
N LEU A 125 13.59 8.39 7.88
CA LEU A 125 14.48 9.37 7.24
C LEU A 125 15.62 9.84 8.15
N ARG A 126 15.44 9.80 9.48
CA ARG A 126 16.56 10.02 10.42
C ARG A 126 17.60 8.91 10.25
N ARG A 127 17.17 7.65 10.34
CA ARG A 127 18.04 6.47 10.21
C ARG A 127 18.74 6.38 8.85
N MET A 128 18.02 6.69 7.78
CA MET A 128 18.60 6.74 6.44
C MET A 128 19.74 7.76 6.35
N ARG A 129 19.56 8.98 6.90
CA ARG A 129 20.60 10.01 6.92
C ARG A 129 21.81 9.61 7.76
N GLU A 130 21.58 9.01 8.93
CA GLU A 130 22.66 8.50 9.81
C GLU A 130 23.46 7.40 9.10
N THR A 131 22.79 6.48 8.42
CA THR A 131 23.43 5.38 7.69
C THR A 131 24.23 5.90 6.49
N LEU A 132 23.67 6.82 5.70
CA LEU A 132 24.37 7.42 4.56
C LEU A 132 25.59 8.25 5.02
N ALA A 133 25.46 8.98 6.13
CA ALA A 133 26.58 9.72 6.71
C ALA A 133 27.71 8.78 7.18
N ALA A 134 27.36 7.66 7.82
CA ALA A 134 28.33 6.65 8.25
C ALA A 134 29.02 5.95 7.07
N ARG A 135 28.33 5.75 5.94
CA ARG A 135 28.90 5.18 4.71
C ARG A 135 29.84 6.13 3.99
N GLY A 136 29.52 7.42 3.94
CA GLY A 136 30.37 8.44 3.29
C GLY A 136 31.62 8.85 4.09
N GLN A 137 31.73 8.41 5.34
CA GLN A 137 32.91 8.63 6.20
C GLN A 137 33.93 7.48 6.14
N ARG A 138 33.67 6.43 5.35
CA ARG A 138 34.57 5.30 5.09
C ARG A 138 35.18 5.40 3.70
#